data_AF-A0A5C4J1J4-F1
#
_entry.id   AF-A0A5C4J1J4-F1
#
_cell.length_a   1.000
_cell.length_b   1.000
_cell.length_c   1.000
_cell.angle_alpha   90.00
_cell.angle_beta   90.00
_cell.angle_gamma   90.00
#
_symmetry.space_group_name_H-M   'P 1'
#
loop_
_entity.id
_entity.type
_entity.pdbx_description
1 polymer ?
#
loop_
_entity_poly.entity_id
_entity_poly.type
_entity_poly.pdbx_seq_one_letter_code
_entity_poly.pdbx_strand_id
1 'polypeptide(L)' 'IVYVHSSAQLAAWRAELGVEPGPVAAIPIQEVVPGLPVDGPVAALESAMRDLHTRAVSAG' A
#
# COMPACT_ATOMS: atom_id res chain seq x y z
N ILE A 1 -13.80 4.02 -4.73
CA ILE A 1 -12.94 4.02 -3.51
C ILE A 1 -11.91 5.11 -3.67
N VAL A 2 -11.58 5.84 -2.61
CA VAL A 2 -10.44 6.76 -2.62
C VAL A 2 -9.38 6.21 -1.66
N TYR A 3 -8.13 6.14 -2.08
CA TYR A 3 -7.04 5.62 -1.26
C TYR A 3 -5.84 6.58 -1.23
N VAL A 4 -5.08 6.52 -0.13
CA VAL A 4 -3.89 7.38 0.06
C VAL A 4 -2.66 6.81 -0.64
N HIS A 5 -2.36 5.53 -0.43
CA HIS A 5 -1.32 4.80 -1.13
C HIS A 5 -1.86 3.47 -1.66
N SER A 6 -1.29 2.96 -2.76
CA SER A 6 -1.72 1.69 -3.35
C SER A 6 -1.14 0.50 -2.58
N SER A 7 -1.70 -0.69 -2.81
CA SER A 7 -1.11 -1.96 -2.35
C SER A 7 0.27 -2.20 -2.95
N ALA A 8 0.53 -1.72 -4.18
CA ALA A 8 1.83 -1.81 -4.82
C ALA A 8 2.89 -0.93 -4.13
N GLN A 9 2.53 0.30 -3.73
CA GLN A 9 3.41 1.16 -2.93
C GLN A 9 3.76 0.51 -1.59
N LEU A 10 2.76 -0.05 -0.89
CA LEU A 10 3.00 -0.77 0.36
C LEU A 10 3.92 -1.99 0.17
N ALA A 11 3.70 -2.78 -0.88
CA ALA A 11 4.53 -3.94 -1.19
C ALA A 11 5.99 -3.54 -1.44
N ALA A 12 6.22 -2.45 -2.18
CA ALA A 12 7.56 -1.91 -2.40
C ALA A 12 8.23 -1.49 -1.09
N TRP A 13 7.53 -0.75 -0.22
CA TRP A 13 8.06 -0.30 1.07
C TRP A 13 8.39 -1.49 1.99
N ARG A 14 7.55 -2.51 2.01
CA ARG A 14 7.80 -3.73 2.79
C ARG A 14 9.02 -4.48 2.29
N ALA A 15 9.20 -4.59 0.97
CA ALA A 15 10.39 -5.21 0.38
C ALA A 15 11.67 -4.43 0.71
N GLU A 16 11.64 -3.10 0.65
CA GLU A 16 12.75 -2.23 1.08
C GLU A 16 13.11 -2.43 2.57
N LEU A 17 12.11 -2.72 3.41
CA LEU A 17 12.26 -2.99 4.83
C LEU A 17 12.59 -4.46 5.15
N GLY A 18 12.80 -5.31 4.14
CA GLY A 18 13.12 -6.74 4.34
C GLY A 18 11.96 -7.58 4.89
N VAL A 19 10.72 -7.12 4.71
CA VAL A 19 9.52 -7.80 5.20
C VAL A 19 8.91 -8.65 4.09
N GLU A 20 8.73 -9.94 4.38
CA GLU A 20 8.11 -10.88 3.44
C GLU A 20 6.68 -10.48 3.04
N PRO A 21 6.25 -10.84 1.81
CA PRO A 21 4.87 -10.69 1.37
C PRO A 21 3.87 -11.39 2.30
N GLY A 22 2.67 -10.82 2.42
CA GLY A 22 1.58 -11.45 3.15
C GLY A 22 0.93 -12.60 2.36
N PRO A 23 0.00 -13.35 2.98
CA PRO A 23 -0.69 -14.48 2.34
C PRO A 23 -1.69 -14.07 1.25
N VAL A 24 -1.93 -12.78 1.06
CA VAL A 24 -2.83 -12.22 0.04
C VAL A 24 -2.02 -11.35 -0.92
N ALA A 25 -2.16 -11.61 -2.22
CA ALA A 25 -1.46 -10.86 -3.25
C ALA A 25 -1.91 -9.38 -3.29
N ALA A 26 -0.95 -8.47 -3.46
CA ALA A 26 -1.17 -7.03 -3.52
C ALA A 26 -1.66 -6.58 -4.92
N ILE A 27 -2.78 -7.12 -5.39
CA ILE A 27 -3.36 -6.77 -6.70
C ILE A 27 -4.17 -5.47 -6.65
N PRO A 28 -4.26 -4.71 -7.76
CA PRO A 28 -5.13 -3.54 -7.88
C PRO A 28 -6.61 -3.83 -7.62
N ILE A 29 -7.34 -2.84 -7.10
CA ILE A 29 -8.78 -2.96 -6.80
C ILE A 29 -9.59 -3.35 -8.04
N GLN A 30 -9.28 -2.78 -9.21
CA GLN A 30 -10.02 -2.99 -10.45
C GLN A 30 -9.81 -4.39 -11.05
N GLU A 31 -8.76 -5.12 -10.65
CA GLU A 31 -8.62 -6.53 -11.02
C GLU A 31 -9.61 -7.41 -10.24
N VAL A 32 -9.96 -7.01 -9.02
CA VAL A 32 -10.96 -7.71 -8.19
C VAL A 32 -12.38 -7.27 -8.55
N VAL A 33 -12.59 -5.97 -8.74
CA VAL A 33 -13.90 -5.37 -9.03
C VAL A 33 -13.80 -4.46 -10.26
N PRO A 34 -13.98 -5.01 -11.47
CA PRO A 34 -13.95 -4.24 -12.70
C PRO A 34 -15.01 -3.13 -12.71
N GLY A 35 -14.66 -1.97 -13.26
CA GLY A 35 -15.58 -0.83 -13.44
C GLY A 35 -15.85 0.00 -12.19
N LEU A 36 -15.30 -0.36 -11.03
CA LEU A 36 -15.41 0.47 -9.84
C LEU A 36 -14.61 1.77 -10.03
N PRO A 37 -15.20 2.96 -9.81
CA PRO A 37 -14.44 4.21 -9.77
C PRO A 37 -13.45 4.19 -8.61
N VAL A 38 -12.18 4.43 -8.90
CA VAL A 38 -11.10 4.45 -7.91
C VAL A 38 -10.25 5.67 -8.14
N ASP A 39 -10.05 6.44 -7.06
CA ASP A 39 -9.20 7.63 -7.04
C ASP A 39 -8.04 7.45 -6.05
N GLY A 40 -6.88 8.00 -6.39
CA GLY A 40 -5.65 7.87 -5.64
C GLY A 40 -4.50 7.34 -6.51
N PRO A 41 -3.25 7.34 -6.00
CA PRO A 41 -2.85 7.75 -4.65
C PRO A 41 -2.90 9.27 -4.41
N VAL A 42 -2.86 9.67 -3.12
CA VAL A 42 -2.75 11.07 -2.68
C VAL A 42 -1.29 11.35 -2.30
N ALA A 43 -0.52 11.88 -3.26
CA ALA A 43 0.92 12.11 -3.11
C ALA A 43 1.30 12.96 -1.89
N ALA A 44 0.47 13.93 -1.51
CA ALA A 44 0.71 14.81 -0.36
C ALA A 44 0.80 14.08 1.00
N LEU A 45 0.29 12.85 1.07
CA LEU A 45 0.28 12.04 2.29
C LEU A 45 1.22 10.83 2.20
N GLU A 46 1.98 10.67 1.11
CA GLU A 46 2.81 9.49 0.88
C GLU A 46 3.87 9.29 1.97
N SER A 47 4.59 10.36 2.33
CA SER A 47 5.63 10.31 3.36
C SER A 47 5.07 9.89 4.71
N ALA A 48 3.95 10.47 5.13
CA ALA A 48 3.30 10.15 6.39
C ALA A 48 2.87 8.67 6.46
N MET A 49 2.40 8.11 5.34
CA MET A 49 2.02 6.70 5.26
C MET A 49 3.23 5.77 5.26
N ARG A 50 4.29 6.12 4.53
CA ARG A 50 5.56 5.37 4.56
C ARG A 50 6.10 5.31 5.98
N ASP A 51 6.17 6.44 6.69
CA ASP A 51 6.63 6.50 8.08
C ASP A 51 5.77 5.65 9.02
N LEU A 52 4.44 5.65 8.83
CA LEU A 52 3.54 4.80 9.59
C LEU A 52 3.85 3.31 9.40
N HIS A 53 4.04 2.86 8.16
CA HIS A 53 4.36 1.47 7.86
C HIS A 53 5.76 1.07 8.32
N THR A 54 6.74 1.97 8.23
CA THR A 54 8.08 1.74 8.79
C THR A 54 8.00 1.51 10.30
N ARG A 55 7.26 2.34 11.04
CA ARG A 55 7.07 2.14 12.50
C ARG A 55 6.35 0.83 12.81
N ALA A 56 5.36 0.45 12.01
CA ALA A 56 4.62 -0.81 12.22
C ALA A 56 5.51 -2.04 12.07
N VAL A 57 6.49 -2.01 11.16
CA VAL A 57 7.49 -3.07 11.00
C VAL A 57 8.47 -3.11 12.16
N SER A 58 8.95 -1.96 12.64
CA SER A 58 9.93 -1.89 13.73
C SER A 58 9.37 -2.18 15.13
N ALA A 59 8.05 -2.24 15.28
CA ALA A 59 7.37 -2.48 16.55
C ALA A 59 7.03 -3.96 16.81
N GLY A 60 7.32 -4.86 15.86
CA GLY A 60 7.17 -6.32 15.99
C GLY A 60 8.50 -7.01 16.20
#